data_AF-A0A559JVN4-F1
#
_entry.id   AF-A0A559JVN4-F1
#
_cell.length_a   1.000
_cell.length_b   1.000
_cell.length_c   1.000
_cell.angle_alpha   90.00
_cell.angle_beta   90.00
_cell.angle_gamma   90.00
#
_symmetry.space_group_name_H-M   'P 1'
#
loop_
_entity.id
_entity.type
_entity.pdbx_description
1 polymer ?
#
loop_
_entity_poly.entity_id
_entity_poly.type
_entity_poly.pdbx_seq_one_letter_code
_entity_poly.pdbx_strand_id
1 'polypeptide(L)'
;MFTWLVIEYSLTSYVSVIADNAQRLVVAKNTPQFIIFRLTEIVVLPLLLLFFLEAINSARTNFKKLLLAAFWTGLLTGVEALLVFTQVLTYQHWNIGRSMLAWAFFVGLAYTAQLIYSRILLKEGLLQC
;
A
#
# COMPACT_ATOMS: atom_id res chain seq x y z
N MET A 1 -10.28 12.39 0.71
CA MET A 1 -9.34 12.99 -0.28
C MET A 1 -7.93 13.13 0.29
N PHE A 2 -7.75 13.73 1.47
CA PHE A 2 -6.42 13.87 2.10
C PHE A 2 -5.70 12.52 2.33
N THR A 3 -6.37 11.52 2.91
CA THR A 3 -5.78 10.19 3.15
C THR A 3 -5.34 9.49 1.86
N TRP A 4 -6.08 9.69 0.76
CA TRP A 4 -5.72 9.15 -0.56
C TRP A 4 -4.40 9.74 -1.06
N LEU A 5 -4.25 11.06 -1.02
CA LEU A 5 -3.03 11.74 -1.47
C LEU A 5 -1.80 11.32 -0.65
N VAL A 6 -1.96 11.16 0.67
CA VAL A 6 -0.88 10.68 1.53
C VAL A 6 -0.47 9.26 1.16
N ILE A 7 -1.43 8.38 0.91
CA ILE A 7 -1.18 7.00 0.48
C ILE A 7 -0.47 6.97 -0.87
N GLU A 8 -0.99 7.68 -1.86
CA GLU A 8 -0.46 7.73 -3.23
C GLU A 8 0.96 8.31 -3.24
N TYR A 9 1.20 9.42 -2.53
CA TYR A 9 2.52 10.03 -2.40
C TYR A 9 3.51 9.08 -1.72
N SER A 10 3.08 8.36 -0.68
CA SER A 10 3.95 7.42 0.04
C SER A 10 4.30 6.21 -0.81
N LEU A 11 3.35 5.68 -1.59
CA LEU A 11 3.56 4.56 -2.50
C LEU A 11 4.50 4.92 -3.66
N THR A 12 4.25 6.04 -4.32
CA THR A 12 5.10 6.51 -5.44
C THR A 12 6.52 6.84 -4.96
N SER A 13 6.66 7.47 -3.79
CA SER A 13 7.98 7.70 -3.17
C SER A 13 8.71 6.39 -2.88
N TYR A 14 8.01 5.38 -2.37
CA TYR A 14 8.58 4.06 -2.12
C TYR A 14 9.06 3.37 -3.39
N VAL A 15 8.22 3.36 -4.43
CA VAL A 15 8.58 2.80 -5.72
C VAL A 15 9.81 3.50 -6.27
N SER A 16 9.89 4.83 -6.24
CA SER A 16 11.10 5.53 -6.69
C SER A 16 12.33 5.22 -5.84
N VAL A 17 12.21 5.10 -4.51
CA VAL A 17 13.35 4.72 -3.66
C VAL A 17 13.83 3.30 -3.97
N ILE A 18 12.92 2.34 -4.13
CA ILE A 18 13.26 0.92 -4.27
C ILE A 18 13.66 0.58 -5.70
N ALA A 19 12.95 1.12 -6.69
CA ALA A 19 13.16 0.84 -8.11
C ALA A 19 14.23 1.76 -8.72
N ASP A 20 14.14 3.07 -8.52
CA ASP A 20 15.04 4.02 -9.19
C ASP A 20 16.36 4.18 -8.44
N ASN A 21 16.32 4.38 -7.12
CA ASN A 21 17.52 4.66 -6.32
C ASN A 21 18.26 3.40 -5.88
N ALA A 22 17.53 2.40 -5.37
CA ALA A 22 18.13 1.20 -4.82
C ALA A 22 18.27 0.06 -5.84
N GLN A 23 17.65 0.20 -7.03
CA GLN A 23 17.61 -0.80 -8.11
C GLN A 23 17.27 -2.21 -7.61
N ARG A 24 16.42 -2.30 -6.59
CA ARG A 24 16.02 -3.57 -5.96
C ARG A 24 14.83 -4.21 -6.66
N LEU A 25 14.02 -3.38 -7.33
CA LEU A 25 12.91 -3.78 -8.17
C LEU A 25 13.12 -3.19 -9.57
N VAL A 26 13.23 -4.05 -10.57
CA VAL A 26 13.34 -3.61 -11.97
C VAL A 26 12.01 -3.83 -12.65
N VAL A 27 11.42 -2.74 -13.15
CA VAL A 27 10.21 -2.78 -13.97
C VAL A 27 10.60 -3.20 -15.39
N ALA A 28 9.78 -4.07 -16.00
CA ALA A 28 10.01 -4.51 -17.35
C ALA A 28 10.03 -3.34 -18.34
N LYS A 29 10.94 -3.39 -19.32
CA LYS A 29 11.13 -2.33 -20.32
C LYS A 29 10.10 -2.37 -21.45
N ASN A 30 9.32 -3.44 -21.54
CA ASN A 30 8.29 -3.59 -22.56
C ASN A 30 7.09 -2.70 -22.22
N THR A 31 6.66 -1.88 -23.18
CA THR A 31 5.52 -0.96 -23.06
C THR A 31 4.27 -1.56 -22.40
N PRO A 32 3.78 -2.77 -22.77
CA PRO A 32 2.58 -3.33 -22.13
C PRO A 32 2.77 -3.66 -20.66
N GLN A 33 3.92 -4.24 -20.27
CA GLN A 33 4.21 -4.57 -18.88
C GLN A 33 4.41 -3.31 -18.03
N PHE A 34 5.03 -2.28 -18.59
CA PHE A 34 5.16 -0.98 -17.93
C PHE A 34 3.80 -0.32 -17.68
N ILE A 35 2.87 -0.37 -18.64
CA ILE A 35 1.50 0.16 -18.46
C ILE A 35 0.78 -0.61 -17.35
N ILE A 36 0.87 -1.95 -17.33
CA ILE A 36 0.27 -2.78 -16.27
C ILE A 36 0.82 -2.39 -14.89
N PHE A 37 2.15 -2.20 -14.80
CA PHE A 37 2.78 -1.74 -13.57
C PHE A 37 2.22 -0.39 -13.11
N ARG A 38 2.17 0.62 -14.01
CA ARG A 38 1.66 1.95 -13.67
C ARG A 38 0.19 1.96 -13.28
N LEU A 39 -0.66 1.18 -13.97
CA LEU A 39 -2.06 1.02 -13.58
C LEU A 39 -2.19 0.37 -12.20
N THR A 40 -1.35 -0.62 -11.91
CA THR A 40 -1.34 -1.27 -10.60
C THR A 40 -0.91 -0.30 -9.50
N GLU A 41 0.12 0.52 -9.77
CA GLU A 41 0.66 1.52 -8.85
C GLU A 41 -0.32 2.66 -8.56
N ILE A 42 -0.96 3.23 -9.59
CA ILE A 42 -1.77 4.45 -9.47
C ILE A 42 -3.23 4.14 -9.12
N VAL A 43 -3.75 2.98 -9.54
CA VAL A 43 -5.17 2.64 -9.39
C VAL A 43 -5.36 1.51 -8.38
N VAL A 44 -4.74 0.35 -8.63
CA VAL A 44 -5.04 -0.87 -7.87
C VAL A 44 -4.57 -0.76 -6.42
N LEU A 45 -3.32 -0.37 -6.18
CA LEU A 45 -2.76 -0.29 -4.83
C LEU A 45 -3.48 0.76 -3.96
N PRO A 46 -3.71 2.01 -4.43
CA PRO A 46 -4.48 2.99 -3.67
C PRO A 46 -5.91 2.53 -3.37
N LEU A 47 -6.61 1.90 -4.33
CA LEU A 47 -7.94 1.34 -4.10
C LEU A 47 -7.93 0.23 -3.04
N LEU A 48 -6.96 -0.68 -3.10
CA LEU A 48 -6.80 -1.73 -2.08
C LEU A 48 -6.58 -1.15 -0.69
N LEU A 49 -5.80 -0.08 -0.58
CA LEU A 49 -5.58 0.62 0.69
C LEU A 49 -6.80 1.42 1.15
N LEU A 50 -7.64 1.94 0.25
CA LEU A 50 -8.93 2.51 0.67
C LEU A 50 -9.86 1.43 1.23
N PHE A 51 -9.97 0.28 0.54
CA PHE A 51 -10.77 -0.84 1.03
C PHE A 51 -10.25 -1.36 2.38
N PHE A 52 -8.93 -1.38 2.57
CA PHE A 52 -8.32 -1.66 3.87
C PHE A 52 -8.83 -0.71 4.94
N LEU A 53 -8.76 0.59 4.69
CA LEU A 53 -9.15 1.61 5.66
C LEU A 53 -10.64 1.51 6.02
N GLU A 54 -11.50 1.22 5.04
CA GLU A 54 -12.92 1.01 5.31
C GLU A 54 -13.15 -0.25 6.16
N ALA A 55 -12.49 -1.36 5.80
CA ALA A 55 -12.59 -2.62 6.53
C ALA A 55 -12.07 -2.47 7.98
N ILE A 56 -10.93 -1.80 8.19
CA ILE A 56 -10.35 -1.64 9.53
C ILE A 56 -11.14 -0.66 10.40
N ASN A 57 -11.80 0.33 9.81
CA ASN A 57 -12.67 1.27 10.53
C ASN A 57 -13.98 0.59 10.97
N SER A 58 -14.53 -0.34 10.18
CA SER A 58 -15.71 -1.13 10.57
C SER A 58 -15.41 -2.18 11.65
N ALA A 59 -14.13 -2.54 11.85
CA ALA A 59 -13.72 -3.52 12.84
C ALA A 59 -13.74 -2.97 14.27
N ARG A 60 -14.63 -3.51 15.11
CA ARG A 60 -14.80 -3.09 16.52
C ARG A 60 -13.69 -3.53 17.47
N THR A 61 -13.04 -4.67 17.20
CA THR A 61 -12.04 -5.26 18.12
C THR A 61 -10.63 -5.18 17.58
N ASN A 62 -9.66 -4.99 18.47
CA ASN A 62 -8.23 -4.93 18.11
C ASN A 62 -7.76 -6.22 17.42
N PHE A 63 -8.29 -7.37 17.82
CA PHE A 63 -7.98 -8.65 17.17
C PHE A 63 -8.44 -8.70 15.72
N LYS A 64 -9.67 -8.22 15.42
CA LYS A 64 -10.15 -8.14 14.03
C LYS A 64 -9.33 -7.16 13.20
N LYS A 65 -8.93 -6.03 13.78
CA LYS A 65 -8.04 -5.07 13.11
C LYS A 65 -6.68 -5.68 12.76
N LEU A 66 -6.10 -6.45 13.69
CA LEU A 66 -4.85 -7.17 13.45
C LEU A 66 -4.99 -8.22 12.34
N LEU A 67 -6.07 -9.02 12.36
CA LEU A 67 -6.36 -9.99 11.31
C LEU A 67 -6.54 -9.32 9.93
N LEU A 68 -7.26 -8.20 9.88
CA LEU A 68 -7.44 -7.44 8.65
C LEU A 68 -6.12 -6.87 8.14
N ALA A 69 -5.27 -6.33 9.01
CA ALA A 69 -3.95 -5.84 8.64
C ALA A 69 -3.05 -6.97 8.09
N ALA A 70 -3.05 -8.13 8.74
CA ALA A 70 -2.31 -9.30 8.26
C ALA A 70 -2.83 -9.80 6.91
N PHE A 71 -4.15 -9.91 6.74
CA PHE A 71 -4.76 -10.32 5.49
C PHE A 71 -4.48 -9.34 4.36
N TRP A 72 -4.59 -8.02 4.58
CA TRP A 72 -4.26 -7.00 3.57
C TRP A 72 -2.78 -6.97 3.22
N THR A 73 -1.90 -7.16 4.20
CA THR A 73 -0.45 -7.32 3.94
C THR A 73 -0.20 -8.51 3.02
N GLY A 74 -0.86 -9.64 3.28
CA GLY A 74 -0.79 -10.83 2.42
C GLY A 74 -1.33 -10.56 1.01
N LEU A 75 -2.44 -9.84 0.90
CA LEU A 75 -3.06 -9.49 -0.38
C LEU A 75 -2.14 -8.58 -1.21
N LEU A 76 -1.57 -7.53 -0.62
CA LEU A 76 -0.62 -6.64 -1.31
C LEU A 76 0.65 -7.39 -1.73
N THR A 77 1.17 -8.25 -0.86
CA THR A 77 2.31 -9.13 -1.18
C THR A 77 1.96 -10.08 -2.33
N GLY A 78 0.73 -10.59 -2.37
CA GLY A 78 0.22 -11.43 -3.46
C GLY A 78 0.10 -10.70 -4.79
N VAL A 79 -0.35 -9.44 -4.78
CA VAL A 79 -0.37 -8.58 -5.97
C VAL A 79 1.05 -8.38 -6.50
N GLU A 80 2.01 -8.06 -5.63
CA GLU A 80 3.40 -7.92 -6.04
C GLU A 80 3.99 -9.25 -6.56
N ALA A 81 3.71 -10.36 -5.88
CA ALA A 81 4.14 -11.69 -6.34
C ALA A 81 3.59 -12.02 -7.73
N LEU A 82 2.35 -11.61 -8.03
CA LEU A 82 1.74 -11.78 -9.35
C LEU A 82 2.42 -10.91 -10.41
N LEU A 83 2.79 -9.67 -10.07
CA LEU A 83 3.59 -8.81 -10.96
C LEU A 83 4.99 -9.39 -11.23
N VAL A 84 5.60 -10.02 -10.23
CA VAL A 84 6.89 -10.70 -10.39
C VAL A 84 6.74 -11.96 -11.25
N PHE A 85 5.70 -12.76 -11.00
CA PHE A 85 5.42 -13.98 -11.76
C PHE A 85 5.13 -13.69 -13.23
N THR A 86 4.40 -12.60 -13.53
CA THR A 86 4.11 -12.13 -14.89
C THR A 86 5.26 -11.38 -15.55
N GLN A 87 6.44 -11.36 -14.91
CA GLN A 87 7.65 -10.65 -15.35
C GLN A 87 7.44 -9.15 -15.56
N VAL A 88 6.43 -8.55 -14.94
CA VAL A 88 6.23 -7.10 -14.91
C VAL A 88 7.26 -6.45 -13.97
N LEU A 89 7.57 -7.13 -12.87
CA LEU A 89 8.63 -6.78 -11.93
C LEU A 89 9.67 -7.89 -11.86
N THR A 90 10.93 -7.51 -11.66
CA THR A 90 12.02 -8.46 -11.38
C THR A 90 12.73 -8.05 -10.11
N TYR A 91 12.88 -8.98 -9.17
CA TYR A 91 13.68 -8.75 -7.98
C TYR A 91 15.17 -8.73 -8.32
N GLN A 92 15.87 -7.70 -7.85
CA GLN A 92 17.33 -7.65 -7.85
C GLN A 92 17.83 -7.46 -6.42
N HIS A 93 18.49 -8.49 -5.87
CA HIS A 93 18.94 -8.47 -4.47
C HIS A 93 17.82 -8.12 -3.46
N TRP A 94 16.59 -8.48 -3.82
CA TRP A 94 15.37 -8.31 -3.07
C TRP A 94 14.65 -9.65 -3.01
N ASN A 95 13.74 -9.81 -2.05
CA ASN A 95 12.95 -11.02 -1.93
C ASN A 95 11.56 -10.70 -1.41
N ILE A 96 10.65 -11.66 -1.59
CA ILE A 96 9.25 -11.51 -1.20
C ILE A 96 9.07 -11.25 0.31
N GLY A 97 9.98 -11.76 1.16
CA GLY A 97 9.94 -11.51 2.61
C GLY A 97 10.17 -10.04 2.96
N ARG A 98 11.12 -9.39 2.28
CA ARG A 98 11.35 -7.94 2.44
C ARG A 98 10.17 -7.12 1.91
N SER A 99 9.56 -7.56 0.81
CA SER A 99 8.32 -6.95 0.30
C SER A 99 7.18 -7.06 1.30
N MET A 100 7.00 -8.23 1.91
CA MET A 100 5.96 -8.44 2.93
C MET A 100 6.16 -7.50 4.14
N LEU A 101 7.40 -7.30 4.60
CA LEU A 101 7.71 -6.33 5.65
C LEU A 101 7.43 -4.89 5.22
N ALA A 102 7.77 -4.53 3.97
CA ALA A 102 7.46 -3.21 3.44
C ALA A 102 5.94 -2.97 3.36
N TRP A 103 5.16 -3.94 2.89
CA TRP A 103 3.70 -3.85 2.86
C TRP A 103 3.10 -3.77 4.26
N ALA A 104 3.60 -4.53 5.23
CA ALA A 104 3.17 -4.43 6.62
C ALA A 104 3.40 -3.00 7.17
N PHE A 105 4.55 -2.41 6.84
CA PHE A 105 4.85 -1.02 7.19
C PHE A 105 3.87 -0.04 6.54
N PHE A 106 3.56 -0.19 5.25
CA PHE A 106 2.58 0.67 4.56
C PHE A 106 1.17 0.55 5.11
N VAL A 107 0.71 -0.67 5.40
CA VAL A 107 -0.59 -0.91 6.04
C VAL A 107 -0.63 -0.23 7.41
N GLY A 108 0.44 -0.33 8.19
CA GLY A 108 0.60 0.38 9.46
C GLY A 108 0.56 1.90 9.30
N LEU A 109 1.30 2.44 8.32
CA LEU A 109 1.36 3.87 8.02
C LEU A 109 0.00 4.41 7.56
N ALA A 110 -0.72 3.69 6.70
CA ALA A 110 -2.06 4.06 6.27
C ALA A 110 -3.03 4.12 7.46
N TYR A 111 -2.97 3.12 8.35
CA TYR A 111 -3.79 3.11 9.56
C TYR A 111 -3.46 4.26 10.51
N THR A 112 -2.18 4.55 10.77
CA THR A 112 -1.78 5.66 11.64
C THR A 112 -2.14 7.01 11.05
N ALA A 113 -1.96 7.21 9.75
CA ALA A 113 -2.38 8.42 9.04
C ALA A 113 -3.90 8.65 9.19
N GLN A 114 -4.70 7.58 9.04
CA GLN A 114 -6.15 7.65 9.23
C GLN A 114 -6.54 8.00 10.67
N LEU A 115 -5.85 7.44 11.68
CA LEU A 115 -6.08 7.78 13.08
C LEU A 115 -5.75 9.24 13.38
N ILE A 116 -4.65 9.76 12.84
CA ILE A 116 -4.26 11.16 12.99
C ILE A 116 -5.31 12.07 12.35
N TYR A 117 -5.71 11.76 11.11
CA TYR A 117 -6.72 12.54 10.40
C TYR A 117 -8.05 12.58 11.15
N SER A 118 -8.51 11.43 11.65
CA SER A 118 -9.75 11.34 12.44
C SER A 118 -9.67 12.18 13.72
N ARG A 119 -8.51 12.19 14.39
CA ARG A 119 -8.29 13.03 15.58
C ARG A 119 -8.27 14.53 15.26
N ILE A 120 -7.74 14.93 14.11
CA ILE A 120 -7.76 16.33 13.67
C ILE A 120 -9.20 16.78 13.40
N LEU A 121 -9.98 15.97 12.68
CA LEU A 121 -11.39 16.28 12.39
C LEU A 121 -12.25 16.39 13.66
N LEU A 122 -12.00 15.55 14.66
CA LEU A 122 -12.65 15.67 15.98
C LEU A 122 -12.27 16.98 16.68
N LYS A 123 -11.00 17.39 16.61
CA LYS A 123 -10.53 18.66 17.20
C LYS A 123 -11.14 19.89 16.51
N GLU A 124 -11.38 19.81 15.21
CA GLU A 124 -11.99 20.89 14.42
C GLU A 124 -13.52 20.94 14.55
N GLY A 125 -14.13 20.02 15.30
CA GLY A 125 -15.59 19.98 15.51
C GLY A 125 -16.40 19.57 14.28
N LEU A 126 -15.73 19.11 13.21
CA LEU A 126 -16.36 18.63 11.99
C LEU A 126 -17.02 17.26 12.16
N LEU A 127 -16.58 16.50 13.16
CA LEU A 127 -17.21 15.26 13.61
C LEU A 127 -17.84 15.52 14.98
N GLN A 128 -19.16 15.74 15.01
CA GLN A 128 -19.94 15.68 16.24
C GLN A 128 -20.18 14.19 16.53
N CYS A 129 -19.62 13.69 17.64
CA CYS A 129 -19.93 12.35 18.15
C CYS A 129 -21.40 12.21 18.53
#